data_AF-A0A7C2SGC6-F1
#
_entry.id   AF-A0A7C2SGC6-F1
#
_cell.length_a   1.000
_cell.length_b   1.000
_cell.length_c   1.000
_cell.angle_alpha   90.00
_cell.angle_beta   90.00
_cell.angle_gamma   90.00
#
_symmetry.space_group_name_H-M   'P 1'
#
loop_
_entity.id
_entity.type
_entity.pdbx_description
1 polymer ?
#
loop_
_entity_poly.entity_id
_entity_poly.type
_entity_poly.pdbx_seq_one_letter_code
_entity_poly.pdbx_strand_id
1 'polypeptide(L)' 'MKAVVLDVAMPIMDGPACIRALKKIDPGVKIILVSGLKDNSNLVKVENTDIAAFLTKPYTTETLLKTLKEVLTA' A
#
# COMPACT_ATOMS: atom_id res chain seq x y z
N MET A 1 6.45 -7.74 -10.80
CA MET A 1 5.61 -6.52 -10.88
C MET A 1 6.39 -5.41 -10.15
N LYS A 2 6.47 -4.16 -10.63
CA LYS A 2 7.40 -3.17 -10.01
C LYS A 2 6.86 -2.50 -8.75
N ALA A 3 5.58 -2.12 -8.77
CA ALA A 3 4.88 -1.57 -7.61
C ALA A 3 3.38 -1.90 -7.69
N VAL A 4 2.70 -1.96 -6.55
CA VAL A 4 1.24 -2.12 -6.46
C VAL A 4 0.68 -1.00 -5.59
N VAL A 5 -0.36 -0.31 -6.06
CA VAL A 5 -1.15 0.59 -5.22
C VAL A 5 -2.36 -0.19 -4.70
N LEU A 6 -2.47 -0.32 -3.38
CA LEU A 6 -3.45 -1.16 -2.71
C LEU A 6 -4.33 -0.29 -1.79
N ASP A 7 -5.63 -0.33 -2.01
CA ASP A 7 -6.62 0.29 -1.13
C ASP A 7 -6.90 -0.59 0.09
N VAL A 8 -6.97 0.02 1.27
CA VAL A 8 -7.26 -0.67 2.55
C VAL A 8 -8.75 -0.63 2.87
N ALA A 9 -9.50 0.28 2.25
CA ALA A 9 -10.96 0.34 2.33
C ALA A 9 -11.60 -0.73 1.43
N MET A 10 -11.37 -2.01 1.75
CA MET A 10 -11.96 -3.14 1.04
C MET A 10 -12.96 -3.86 1.94
N PRO A 11 -14.27 -3.87 1.62
CA PRO A 11 -15.30 -4.42 2.52
C PRO A 11 -15.27 -5.95 2.63
N ILE A 12 -14.60 -6.65 1.71
CA ILE A 12 -14.60 -8.12 1.62
C ILE A 12 -13.19 -8.71 1.82
N MET A 13 -12.13 -7.98 1.45
CA MET A 13 -10.76 -8.49 1.46
C MET A 13 -9.93 -7.81 2.55
N ASP A 14 -9.25 -8.62 3.37
CA ASP A 14 -8.31 -8.15 4.39
C ASP A 14 -7.02 -7.65 3.71
N GLY A 15 -6.79 -6.33 3.75
CA GLY A 15 -5.60 -5.68 3.17
C GLY A 15 -4.27 -6.38 3.53
N PRO A 16 -4.02 -6.67 4.82
CA PRO A 16 -2.88 -7.49 5.25
C PRO A 16 -2.76 -8.86 4.58
N ALA A 17 -3.88 -9.56 4.34
CA ALA A 17 -3.86 -10.85 3.65
C ALA A 17 -3.47 -10.69 2.18
N CYS A 18 -3.95 -9.63 1.52
CA CYS A 18 -3.55 -9.28 0.15
C CYS A 18 -2.04 -9.00 0.06
N ILE A 19 -1.49 -8.23 1.00
CA ILE A 19 -0.05 -7.92 1.08
C ILE A 19 0.77 -9.21 1.21
N ARG A 20 0.40 -10.10 2.14
CA ARG A 20 1.07 -11.39 2.31
C ARG A 20 1.00 -12.25 1.05
N ALA A 21 -0.13 -12.25 0.35
CA ALA A 21 -0.28 -12.99 -0.91
C ALA A 21 0.60 -12.40 -2.02
N LEU A 22 0.63 -11.06 -2.15
CA LEU A 22 1.47 -10.35 -3.12
C LEU A 22 2.96 -10.61 -2.86
N LYS A 23 3.40 -10.56 -1.60
CA LYS A 23 4.79 -10.87 -1.22
C LYS A 23 5.18 -12.33 -1.47
N LYS A 24 4.25 -13.28 -1.37
CA LYS A 24 4.50 -14.68 -1.74
C LYS A 24 4.67 -14.87 -3.25
N ILE A 25 3.96 -14.08 -4.05
CA ILE A 25 4.07 -14.12 -5.52
C ILE A 25 5.34 -13.41 -5.99
N ASP A 26 5.63 -12.25 -5.41
CA ASP A 26 6.79 -11.42 -5.77
C ASP A 26 7.34 -10.75 -4.49
N PRO A 27 8.36 -11.33 -3.83
CA PRO A 27 8.94 -10.78 -2.61
C PRO A 27 9.52 -9.36 -2.80
N GLY A 28 9.96 -9.05 -4.03
CA GLY A 28 10.54 -7.76 -4.40
C GLY A 28 9.51 -6.68 -4.73
N VAL A 29 8.21 -7.02 -4.72
CA VAL A 29 7.17 -6.04 -5.06
C VAL A 29 7.09 -4.94 -4.01
N LYS A 30 7.04 -3.69 -4.49
CA LYS A 30 6.90 -2.50 -3.65
C LYS A 30 5.43 -2.15 -3.47
N ILE A 31 4.98 -2.00 -2.23
CA ILE A 31 3.56 -1.84 -1.91
C ILE A 31 3.24 -0.41 -1.45
N ILE A 32 2.38 0.21 -2.25
CA ILE A 32 1.54 1.41 -2.20
C ILE A 32 0.31 1.40 -1.31
N LEU A 33 0.38 1.51 0.02
CA LEU A 33 -0.88 1.47 0.79
C LEU A 33 -1.65 2.78 0.71
N VAL A 34 -2.95 2.67 0.45
CA VAL A 34 -3.88 3.81 0.38
C VAL A 34 -5.01 3.60 1.39
N SER A 35 -5.22 4.54 2.31
CA SER A 35 -6.19 4.41 3.40
C SER A 35 -6.95 5.70 3.65
N GLY A 36 -8.21 5.60 4.11
CA GLY A 36 -8.95 6.74 4.62
C GLY A 36 -8.71 6.98 6.11
N LEU A 37 -9.10 8.16 6.60
CA LEU A 37 -9.02 8.54 8.03
C LEU A 37 -9.66 7.53 8.99
N LYS A 38 -10.61 6.71 8.52
CA LYS A 38 -11.35 5.71 9.31
C LYS A 38 -10.72 4.31 9.28
N ASP A 39 -9.79 4.05 8.36
CA ASP A 39 -9.30 2.69 8.07
C ASP A 39 -7.92 2.40 8.68
N ASN A 40 -7.37 3.37 9.43
CA ASN A 40 -6.04 3.28 10.05
C ASN A 40 -5.90 2.16 11.09
N SER A 41 -7.00 1.66 11.65
CA SER A 41 -6.97 0.53 12.60
C SER A 41 -6.56 -0.80 11.95
N ASN A 42 -6.81 -0.98 10.65
CA ASN A 42 -6.46 -2.20 9.92
C ASN A 42 -4.97 -2.25 9.52
N LEU A 43 -4.27 -1.12 9.57
CA LEU A 43 -2.86 -1.01 9.21
C LEU A 43 -1.92 -1.57 10.27
N VAL A 44 -2.37 -1.65 11.52
CA VAL A 44 -1.58 -2.13 12.66
C VAL A 44 -1.11 -3.58 12.48
N LYS A 45 -1.79 -4.34 11.61
CA LYS A 45 -1.48 -5.75 11.32
C LYS A 45 -0.49 -5.96 10.17
N VAL A 46 -0.03 -4.90 9.51
CA VAL A 46 0.97 -4.98 8.45
C VAL A 46 2.32 -4.59 9.03
N GLU A 47 3.34 -5.43 8.86
CA GLU A 47 4.69 -5.05 9.24
C GLU A 47 5.16 -3.91 8.33
N ASN A 48 5.70 -2.83 8.91
CA ASN A 48 6.19 -1.67 8.16
C ASN A 48 7.25 -2.03 7.10
N THR A 49 7.90 -3.18 7.24
CA THR A 49 8.89 -3.75 6.31
C THR A 49 8.30 -4.21 4.98
N ASP A 50 7.00 -4.54 4.93
CA ASP A 50 6.33 -5.02 3.73
C ASP A 50 5.75 -3.89 2.86
N ILE A 51 5.68 -2.68 3.40
CA ILE A 51 5.07 -1.50 2.78
C ILE A 51 6.17 -0.54 2.34
N ALA A 52 6.13 -0.11 1.08
CA ALA A 52 7.09 0.85 0.56
C ALA A 52 6.67 2.31 0.83
N ALA A 53 5.38 2.59 0.81
CA ALA A 53 4.84 3.91 1.15
C ALA A 53 3.37 3.85 1.58
N PHE A 54 2.91 4.92 2.20
CA PHE A 54 1.53 5.09 2.66
C PHE A 54 0.95 6.42 2.16
N LEU A 55 -0.29 6.37 1.66
CA LEU A 55 -1.05 7.50 1.12
C LEU A 55 -2.40 7.58 1.84
N THR A 56 -2.67 8.75 2.44
CA THR A 56 -3.95 9.00 3.11
C THR A 56 -4.92 9.68 2.18
N LYS A 57 -6.18 9.23 2.15
CA LYS A 57 -7.28 9.88 1.43
C LYS A 57 -7.81 11.08 2.23
N PRO A 58 -8.17 12.19 1.55
CA PRO A 58 -8.00 12.44 0.11
C PRO A 58 -6.55 12.80 -0.25
N TYR A 59 -6.07 12.30 -1.38
CA TYR A 59 -4.76 12.66 -1.96
C TYR A 59 -4.94 13.24 -3.36
N THR A 60 -3.99 14.06 -3.79
CA THR A 60 -3.95 14.60 -5.16
C THR A 60 -3.19 13.67 -6.10
N THR A 61 -3.43 13.80 -7.40
CA THR A 61 -2.67 13.09 -8.45
C THR A 61 -1.16 13.37 -8.34
N GLU A 62 -0.79 14.60 -8.00
CA GLU A 62 0.60 15.02 -7.80
C GLU A 62 1.27 14.24 -6.67
N THR A 63 0.58 14.09 -5.52
CA THR A 63 1.09 13.31 -4.40
C THR A 63 1.26 11.84 -4.79
N LEU A 64 0.29 11.25 -5.48
CA LEU A 64 0.39 9.86 -5.95
C LEU A 64 1.59 9.67 -6.89
N LEU A 65 1.76 10.56 -7.88
CA LEU A 65 2.85 10.48 -8.85
C LEU A 65 4.22 10.66 -8.17
N LYS A 66 4.32 11.59 -7.21
CA LYS A 66 5.53 11.80 -6.43
C LYS A 66 5.90 10.54 -5.64
N THR A 67 4.95 9.97 -4.91
CA THR A 67 5.18 8.74 -4.14
C THR A 67 5.54 7.56 -5.03
N LEU A 68 4.87 7.39 -6.18
CA LEU A 68 5.24 6.35 -7.15
C LEU A 68 6.66 6.53 -7.67
N LYS A 69 7.06 7.76 -7.98
CA LYS A 69 8.42 8.06 -8.44
C LYS A 69 9.44 7.69 -7.36
N GLU A 70 9.25 8.16 -6.14
CA GLU A 70 10.12 7.87 -4.99
C GLU A 70 10.28 6.36 -4.77
N VAL A 71 9.16 5.63 -4.75
CA VAL A 71 9.15 4.17 -4.56
C VAL A 71 9.84 3.44 -5.71
N LEU A 72 9.67 3.88 -6.96
CA LEU A 72 10.28 3.21 -8.11
C LEU A 72 11.78 3.51 -8.27
N THR A 73 12.27 4.65 -7.76
CA THR A 73 13.67 5.06 -7.85
C THR A 73 14.54 4.67 -6.65
N ALA A 74 13.93 4.36 -5.50
CA ALA A 74 14.62 3.79 -4.34
C ALA A 74 15.10 2.36 -4.60
#